data_AF-A0A3C1KSF5-F1
#
_entry.id   AF-A0A3C1KSF5-F1
#
_cell.length_a   1.000
_cell.length_b   1.000
_cell.length_c   1.000
_cell.angle_alpha   90.00
_cell.angle_beta   90.00
_cell.angle_gamma   90.00
#
_symmetry.space_group_name_H-M   'P 1'
#
loop_
_entity.id
_entity.type
_entity.pdbx_description
1 polymer ?
#
loop_
_entity_poly.entity_id
_entity_poly.type
_entity_poly.pdbx_seq_one_letter_code
_entity_poly.pdbx_strand_id
1 'polypeptide(L)'
;MSRYDGLSLSQLIDLMHDIVPPEPVSLLPTTVGWWLLTGWLLALGLIALGHRVATYRANRYRREALRALDALARQEAGASQAVAVLLKRTALGAYPRHEVAALQGAAWAEFLCYSSDNDPEVRAAASALAQAAYRPPVSDPRLMAAARRWIEVHRA
;
A
#
# COMPACT_ATOMS: atom_id res chain seq x y z
N MET A 1 23.00 -18.37 -85.00
CA MET A 1 24.08 -17.63 -84.30
C MET A 1 23.42 -16.89 -83.16
N SER A 2 23.70 -17.30 -81.93
CA SER A 2 23.12 -16.65 -80.75
C SER A 2 23.83 -15.30 -80.57
N ARG A 3 23.11 -14.24 -80.14
CA ARG A 3 23.68 -12.90 -79.90
C ARG A 3 24.81 -12.90 -78.84
N TYR A 4 25.04 -14.05 -78.21
CA TYR A 4 25.97 -14.24 -77.10
C TYR A 4 27.18 -15.12 -77.46
N ASP A 5 27.30 -15.60 -78.70
CA ASP A 5 28.45 -16.40 -79.14
C ASP A 5 29.71 -15.51 -79.26
N GLY A 6 30.68 -15.71 -78.35
CA GLY A 6 31.96 -14.99 -78.32
C GLY A 6 32.19 -14.09 -77.11
N LEU A 7 31.19 -13.97 -76.21
CA LEU A 7 31.34 -13.20 -74.97
C LEU A 7 32.08 -14.03 -73.90
N SER A 8 33.06 -13.43 -73.22
CA SER A 8 33.69 -14.05 -72.04
C SER A 8 32.71 -14.08 -70.87
N LEU A 9 32.90 -15.01 -69.92
CA LEU A 9 32.06 -15.12 -68.71
C LEU A 9 31.91 -13.79 -67.97
N SER A 10 32.97 -12.97 -67.95
CA SER A 10 32.95 -11.61 -67.38
C SER A 10 32.00 -10.66 -68.11
N GLN A 11 31.92 -10.74 -69.44
CA GLN A 11 31.02 -9.90 -70.24
C GLN A 11 29.56 -10.35 -70.14
N LEU A 12 29.31 -11.63 -69.87
CA LEU A 12 27.95 -12.11 -69.58
C LEU A 12 27.43 -11.57 -68.24
N ILE A 13 28.32 -11.46 -67.23
CA ILE A 13 27.98 -10.95 -65.90
C ILE A 13 27.63 -9.45 -65.97
N ASP A 14 28.38 -8.68 -66.76
CA ASP A 14 28.09 -7.24 -66.98
C ASP A 14 26.76 -6.99 -67.70
N LEU A 15 26.24 -7.98 -68.44
CA LEU A 15 24.91 -7.92 -69.05
C LEU A 15 23.77 -8.25 -68.07
N MET A 16 24.07 -8.73 -66.86
CA MET A 16 23.07 -8.97 -65.84
C MET A 16 22.65 -7.64 -65.21
N HIS A 17 21.34 -7.38 -65.20
CA HIS A 17 20.77 -6.19 -64.58
C HIS A 17 21.09 -6.14 -63.08
N ASP A 18 21.71 -5.05 -62.65
CA ASP A 18 22.03 -4.82 -61.24
C ASP A 18 20.72 -4.75 -60.43
N ILE A 19 20.62 -5.54 -59.36
CA ILE A 19 19.39 -5.65 -58.57
C ILE A 19 19.28 -4.39 -57.72
N VAL A 20 18.33 -3.52 -58.06
CA VAL A 20 17.99 -2.36 -57.22
C VAL A 20 17.45 -2.90 -55.89
N PRO A 21 18.14 -2.67 -54.75
CA PRO A 21 17.64 -3.13 -53.46
C PRO A 21 16.34 -2.37 -53.12
N PRO A 22 15.32 -3.05 -52.57
CA PRO A 22 14.11 -2.36 -52.15
C PRO A 22 14.43 -1.37 -51.03
N GLU A 23 13.67 -0.26 -50.96
CA GLU A 23 13.78 0.69 -49.87
C GLU A 23 13.64 -0.04 -48.51
N PRO A 24 14.45 0.32 -47.50
CA PRO A 24 14.44 -0.37 -46.22
C PRO A 24 13.08 -0.22 -45.55
N VAL A 25 12.36 -1.33 -45.45
CA VAL A 25 11.10 -1.39 -44.70
C VAL A 25 11.41 -1.13 -43.21
N SER A 26 10.71 -0.17 -42.62
CA SER A 26 10.81 0.06 -41.18
C SER A 26 10.35 -1.20 -40.44
N LEU A 27 11.28 -1.87 -39.77
CA LEU A 27 11.05 -3.05 -38.93
C LEU A 27 10.35 -2.74 -37.61
N LEU A 28 9.95 -1.48 -37.40
CA LEU A 28 9.15 -1.07 -36.26
C LEU A 28 7.68 -1.23 -36.63
N PRO A 29 6.99 -2.27 -36.12
CA PRO A 29 5.56 -2.37 -36.30
C PRO A 29 4.90 -1.20 -35.55
N THR A 30 4.50 -0.17 -36.30
CA THR A 30 3.62 0.91 -35.83
C THR A 30 2.18 0.38 -35.69
N THR A 31 2.04 -0.74 -34.99
CA THR A 31 0.74 -1.34 -34.71
C THR A 31 0.09 -0.60 -33.56
N VAL A 32 -1.19 -0.25 -33.74
CA VAL A 32 -2.06 0.38 -32.73
C VAL A 32 -2.02 -0.37 -31.38
N GLY A 33 -1.67 -1.66 -31.40
CA GLY A 33 -1.45 -2.50 -30.21
C GLY A 33 -0.46 -1.93 -29.18
N TRP A 34 0.59 -1.22 -29.58
CA TRP A 34 1.53 -0.61 -28.62
C TRP A 34 0.93 0.57 -27.87
N TRP A 35 0.08 1.36 -28.53
CA TRP A 35 -0.66 2.44 -27.87
C TRP A 35 -1.69 1.88 -26.88
N LEU A 36 -2.36 0.78 -27.25
CA LEU A 36 -3.25 0.07 -26.33
C LEU A 36 -2.48 -0.52 -25.14
N LEU A 37 -1.33 -1.14 -25.38
CA LEU A 37 -0.49 -1.73 -24.33
C LEU A 37 0.05 -0.66 -23.36
N THR A 38 0.56 0.45 -23.89
CA THR A 38 1.07 1.56 -23.07
C THR A 38 -0.05 2.23 -22.29
N GLY A 39 -1.21 2.45 -22.90
CA GLY A 39 -2.40 2.96 -22.21
C GLY A 39 -2.87 2.04 -21.08
N TRP A 40 -2.86 0.72 -21.32
CA TRP A 40 -3.23 -0.28 -20.32
C TRP A 40 -2.24 -0.33 -19.15
N LEU A 41 -0.93 -0.32 -19.44
CA LEU A 41 0.12 -0.26 -18.42
C LEU A 41 0.05 1.04 -17.59
N LEU A 42 -0.22 2.18 -18.23
CA LEU A 42 -0.42 3.46 -17.55
C LEU A 42 -1.63 3.41 -16.63
N ALA A 43 -2.76 2.89 -17.09
CA ALA A 43 -3.96 2.75 -16.28
C ALA A 43 -3.72 1.87 -15.04
N LEU A 44 -3.06 0.72 -15.23
CA LEU A 44 -2.65 -0.16 -14.12
C LEU A 44 -1.71 0.55 -13.15
N GLY A 45 -0.73 1.30 -13.66
CA GLY A 45 0.21 2.07 -12.85
C GLY A 45 -0.51 3.13 -12.00
N LEU A 46 -1.45 3.86 -12.59
CA LEU A 46 -2.25 4.87 -11.89
C LEU A 46 -3.17 4.25 -10.83
N ILE A 47 -3.82 3.13 -11.14
CA ILE A 47 -4.64 2.38 -10.17
C ILE A 47 -3.78 1.91 -9.00
N ALA A 48 -2.64 1.26 -9.29
CA ALA A 48 -1.72 0.78 -8.28
C ALA A 48 -1.17 1.92 -7.41
N LEU A 49 -0.82 3.07 -8.02
CA LEU A 49 -0.36 4.25 -7.31
C LEU A 49 -1.48 4.84 -6.44
N GLY A 50 -2.70 4.93 -6.95
CA GLY A 50 -3.87 5.37 -6.19
C GLY A 50 -4.12 4.49 -4.96
N HIS A 51 -4.09 3.17 -5.11
CA HIS A 51 -4.19 2.23 -3.99
C HIS A 51 -3.03 2.37 -3.00
N ARG A 52 -1.79 2.53 -3.49
CA ARG A 52 -0.61 2.76 -2.65
C ARG A 52 -0.68 4.07 -1.87
N VAL A 53 -1.17 5.14 -2.49
CA VAL A 53 -1.35 6.44 -1.82
C VAL A 53 -2.50 6.38 -0.82
N ALA A 54 -3.61 5.73 -1.17
CA ALA A 54 -4.73 5.54 -0.25
C ALA A 54 -4.31 4.72 0.99
N THR A 55 -3.60 3.61 0.77
CA THR A 55 -3.05 2.79 1.87
C THR A 55 -1.96 3.53 2.66
N TYR A 56 -1.14 4.37 2.02
CA TYR A 56 -0.15 5.19 2.72
C TYR A 56 -0.80 6.29 3.58
N ARG A 57 -1.86 6.92 3.07
CA ARG A 57 -2.67 7.90 3.81
C ARG A 57 -3.42 7.24 4.96
N ALA A 58 -3.97 6.04 4.76
CA ALA A 58 -4.50 5.22 5.83
C ALA A 58 -3.38 4.93 6.86
N ASN A 59 -2.20 4.49 6.45
CA ASN A 59 -1.11 4.21 7.39
C ASN A 59 -0.47 5.46 8.03
N ARG A 60 -0.87 6.69 7.67
CA ARG A 60 -0.40 7.90 8.35
C ARG A 60 -0.97 8.00 9.76
N TYR A 61 -2.27 7.72 9.95
CA TYR A 61 -2.89 7.77 11.28
C TYR A 61 -2.23 6.77 12.24
N ARG A 62 -1.88 5.56 11.75
CA ARG A 62 -1.12 4.55 12.51
C ARG A 62 0.23 5.05 12.97
N ARG A 63 0.99 5.71 12.08
CA ARG A 63 2.31 6.24 12.42
C ARG A 63 2.25 7.40 13.41
N GLU A 64 1.26 8.27 13.26
CA GLU A 64 1.00 9.35 14.23
C GLU A 64 0.60 8.79 15.60
N ALA A 65 -0.24 7.75 15.62
CA ALA A 65 -0.64 7.04 16.83
C ALA A 65 0.55 6.41 17.57
N LEU A 66 1.40 5.68 16.86
CA LEU A 66 2.58 5.03 17.45
C LEU A 66 3.57 6.07 17.99
N ARG A 67 3.81 7.17 17.27
CA ARG A 67 4.66 8.26 17.74
C ARG A 67 4.11 8.94 19.00
N ALA A 68 2.79 9.16 19.06
CA ALA A 68 2.15 9.71 20.24
C ALA A 68 2.26 8.74 21.43
N LEU A 69 2.10 7.43 21.18
CA LEU A 69 2.27 6.41 22.20
C LEU A 69 3.72 6.34 22.71
N ASP A 70 4.72 6.48 21.83
CA ASP A 70 6.15 6.54 22.21
C ASP A 70 6.52 7.83 22.95
N ALA A 71 5.82 8.94 22.69
CA ALA A 71 5.96 10.16 23.47
C ALA A 71 5.40 9.98 24.88
N LEU A 72 4.24 9.33 25.01
CA LEU A 72 3.63 8.99 26.30
C LEU A 72 4.45 7.97 27.09
N ALA A 73 5.07 7.00 26.41
CA ALA A 73 5.94 6.01 27.05
C ALA A 73 7.18 6.63 27.73
N ARG A 74 7.66 7.76 27.20
CA ARG A 74 8.79 8.51 27.75
C ARG A 74 8.39 9.46 28.88
N GLN A 75 7.11 9.73 29.05
CA GLN A 75 6.59 10.51 30.18
C GLN A 75 6.16 9.52 31.28
N GLU A 76 7.03 9.28 32.26
CA GLU A 76 6.79 8.33 33.36
C GLU A 76 5.52 8.65 34.19
N ALA A 77 4.97 9.86 34.07
CA ALA A 77 3.81 10.32 34.80
C ALA A 77 2.50 10.08 34.02
N GLY A 78 1.76 9.04 34.43
CA GLY A 78 0.31 9.03 34.29
C GLY A 78 -0.27 8.76 32.89
N ALA A 79 0.38 7.89 32.12
CA ALA A 79 0.05 7.67 30.72
C ALA A 79 -1.25 6.88 30.46
N SER A 80 -1.84 6.17 31.43
CA SER A 80 -2.99 5.26 31.15
C SER A 80 -4.21 5.98 30.55
N GLN A 81 -4.57 7.16 31.07
CA GLN A 81 -5.71 7.91 30.56
C GLN A 81 -5.41 8.53 29.19
N ALA A 82 -4.19 9.05 29.01
CA ALA A 82 -3.73 9.57 27.72
C ALA A 82 -3.68 8.48 26.65
N VAL A 83 -3.28 7.26 27.00
CA VAL A 83 -3.30 6.08 26.13
C VAL A 83 -4.73 5.72 25.75
N ALA A 84 -5.68 5.73 26.69
CA ALA A 84 -7.09 5.44 26.39
C ALA A 84 -7.71 6.50 25.45
N VAL A 85 -7.42 7.78 25.67
CA VAL A 85 -7.83 8.89 24.78
C VAL A 85 -7.20 8.74 23.40
N LEU A 86 -5.91 8.38 23.34
CA LEU A 86 -5.20 8.15 22.09
C LEU A 86 -5.84 7.00 21.31
N LEU A 87 -6.12 5.86 21.96
CA LEU A 87 -6.81 4.72 21.33
C LEU A 87 -8.20 5.09 20.79
N LYS A 88 -8.96 5.89 21.54
CA LYS A 88 -10.29 6.33 21.07
C LYS A 88 -10.17 7.26 19.87
N ARG A 89 -9.19 8.16 19.87
CA ARG A 89 -8.89 9.04 18.73
C ARG A 89 -8.43 8.26 17.50
N THR A 90 -7.64 7.21 17.67
CA THR A 90 -7.16 6.39 16.56
C THR A 90 -8.26 5.54 15.97
N ALA A 91 -9.14 4.96 16.80
CA ALA A 91 -10.34 4.30 16.32
C ALA A 91 -11.28 5.24 15.54
N LEU A 92 -11.45 6.49 15.98
CA LEU A 92 -12.24 7.48 15.24
C LEU A 92 -11.60 7.90 13.89
N GLY A 93 -10.29 7.71 13.72
CA GLY A 93 -9.59 7.93 12.46
C GLY A 93 -9.62 6.72 11.52
N ALA A 94 -9.81 5.52 12.08
CA ALA A 94 -9.84 4.26 11.36
C ALA A 94 -11.27 3.81 10.97
N TYR A 95 -12.26 4.06 11.84
CA TYR A 95 -13.62 3.55 11.73
C TYR A 95 -14.65 4.70 11.69
N PRO A 96 -15.85 4.47 11.15
CA PRO A 96 -16.87 5.50 11.10
C PRO A 96 -17.29 5.97 12.51
N ARG A 97 -17.42 7.29 12.67
CA ARG A 97 -17.67 7.94 13.96
C ARG A 97 -18.93 7.44 14.67
N HIS A 98 -19.96 7.05 13.92
CA HIS A 98 -21.23 6.60 14.51
C HIS A 98 -21.11 5.26 15.23
N GLU A 99 -20.21 4.38 14.78
CA GLU A 99 -19.96 3.09 15.45
C GLU A 99 -19.10 3.27 16.69
N VAL A 100 -18.04 4.08 16.61
CA VAL A 100 -17.05 4.20 17.70
C VAL A 100 -17.46 5.19 18.80
N ALA A 101 -18.17 6.27 18.48
CA ALA A 101 -18.45 7.32 19.46
C ALA A 101 -19.33 6.85 20.63
N ALA A 102 -20.27 5.93 20.36
CA ALA A 102 -21.17 5.37 21.36
C ALA A 102 -20.49 4.32 22.26
N LEU A 103 -19.34 3.77 21.86
CA LEU A 103 -18.67 2.69 22.60
C LEU A 103 -17.99 3.21 23.87
N GLN A 104 -18.34 2.58 24.98
CA GLN A 104 -17.84 2.88 26.33
C GLN A 104 -17.76 1.59 27.14
N GLY A 105 -16.82 1.52 28.09
CA GLY A 105 -16.72 0.40 29.02
C GLY A 105 -16.58 -0.97 28.33
N ALA A 106 -17.49 -1.90 28.63
CA ALA A 106 -17.45 -3.26 28.09
C ALA A 106 -17.59 -3.31 26.56
N ALA A 107 -18.46 -2.50 25.97
CA ALA A 107 -18.64 -2.43 24.52
C ALA A 107 -17.37 -1.93 23.81
N TRP A 108 -16.61 -1.05 24.46
CA TRP A 108 -15.31 -0.63 23.96
C TRP A 108 -14.26 -1.75 24.02
N ALA A 109 -14.22 -2.50 25.12
CA ALA A 109 -13.31 -3.66 25.23
C ALA A 109 -13.61 -4.74 24.17
N GLU A 110 -14.89 -5.01 23.91
CA GLU A 110 -15.32 -5.96 22.89
C GLU A 110 -14.94 -5.51 21.48
N PHE A 111 -15.12 -4.22 21.19
CA PHE A 111 -14.66 -3.62 19.94
C PHE A 111 -13.15 -3.74 19.76
N LEU A 112 -12.34 -3.53 20.80
CA LEU A 112 -10.89 -3.70 20.71
C LEU A 112 -10.51 -5.14 20.33
N CYS A 113 -11.17 -6.15 20.92
CA CYS A 113 -10.97 -7.55 20.58
C CYS A 113 -11.39 -7.86 19.13
N TYR A 114 -12.56 -7.38 18.71
CA TYR A 114 -13.10 -7.62 17.37
C TYR A 114 -12.22 -6.97 16.29
N SER A 115 -11.86 -5.70 16.48
CA SER A 115 -11.02 -4.96 15.54
C SER A 115 -9.60 -5.54 15.40
N SER A 116 -9.09 -6.24 16.41
CA SER A 116 -7.78 -6.91 16.39
C SER A 116 -7.83 -8.39 15.99
N ASP A 117 -8.91 -8.87 15.38
CA ASP A 117 -9.07 -10.30 15.00
C ASP A 117 -8.88 -11.26 16.20
N ASN A 118 -9.32 -10.83 17.39
CA ASN A 118 -9.16 -11.56 18.65
C ASN A 118 -7.69 -11.87 19.05
N ASP A 119 -6.76 -10.97 18.75
CA ASP A 119 -5.37 -11.05 19.25
C ASP A 119 -5.35 -11.32 20.79
N PRO A 120 -4.64 -12.37 21.25
CA PRO A 120 -4.65 -12.79 22.66
C PRO A 120 -4.15 -11.72 23.63
N GLU A 121 -3.16 -10.91 23.23
CA GLU A 121 -2.56 -9.89 24.10
C GLU A 121 -3.52 -8.71 24.27
N VAL A 122 -4.14 -8.28 23.17
CA VAL A 122 -5.18 -7.25 23.19
C VAL A 122 -6.35 -7.72 24.03
N ARG A 123 -6.84 -8.95 23.83
CA ARG A 123 -7.99 -9.50 24.57
C ARG A 123 -7.72 -9.56 26.08
N ALA A 124 -6.52 -9.99 26.49
CA ALA A 124 -6.15 -10.05 27.90
C ALA A 124 -6.16 -8.67 28.58
N ALA A 125 -5.82 -7.62 27.85
CA ALA A 125 -5.73 -6.25 28.37
C ALA A 125 -6.95 -5.35 28.01
N ALA A 126 -7.90 -5.83 27.20
CA ALA A 126 -8.99 -5.01 26.65
C ALA A 126 -9.86 -4.39 27.74
N SER A 127 -10.19 -5.15 28.78
CA SER A 127 -10.96 -4.66 29.93
C SER A 127 -10.20 -3.58 30.72
N ALA A 128 -8.89 -3.76 30.90
CA ALA A 128 -8.02 -2.81 31.57
C ALA A 128 -7.84 -1.52 30.73
N LEU A 129 -7.69 -1.64 29.41
CA LEU A 129 -7.65 -0.51 28.47
C LEU A 129 -8.95 0.28 28.47
N ALA A 130 -10.11 -0.39 28.55
CA ALA A 130 -11.40 0.28 28.64
C ALA A 130 -11.59 1.03 29.97
N GLN A 131 -11.08 0.47 31.07
CA GLN A 131 -11.13 1.09 32.39
C GLN A 131 -10.06 2.16 32.59
N ALA A 132 -8.98 2.14 31.80
CA ALA A 132 -7.86 3.09 31.91
C ALA A 132 -8.28 4.56 31.72
N ALA A 133 -9.40 4.82 31.01
CA ALA A 133 -9.97 6.15 30.86
C ALA A 133 -10.59 6.71 32.16
N TYR A 134 -11.04 5.81 33.05
CA TYR A 134 -11.82 6.12 34.26
C TYR A 134 -11.04 5.88 35.55
N ARG A 135 -9.87 5.24 35.48
CA ARG A 135 -8.98 5.03 36.63
C ARG A 135 -8.00 6.18 36.78
N PRO A 136 -7.49 6.41 38.01
CA PRO A 136 -6.39 7.32 38.22
C PRO A 136 -5.21 6.94 37.31
N PRO A 137 -4.43 7.92 36.87
CA PRO A 137 -3.33 7.72 35.94
C PRO A 137 -2.27 6.81 36.57
N VAL A 138 -2.12 5.59 36.04
CA VAL A 138 -1.10 4.62 36.47
C VAL A 138 -0.17 4.34 35.30
N SER A 139 1.13 4.27 35.59
CA SER A 139 2.11 3.80 34.61
C SER A 139 2.14 2.28 34.64
N ASP A 140 1.47 1.63 33.69
CA ASP A 140 1.50 0.18 33.50
C ASP A 140 2.08 -0.15 32.12
N PRO A 141 3.30 -0.71 32.06
CA PRO A 141 3.94 -1.13 30.81
C PRO A 141 3.11 -2.13 30.01
N ARG A 142 2.31 -2.99 30.67
CA ARG A 142 1.48 -4.00 30.00
C ARG A 142 0.33 -3.37 29.23
N LEU A 143 -0.30 -2.35 29.82
CA LEU A 143 -1.33 -1.55 29.14
C LEU A 143 -0.76 -0.84 27.91
N MET A 144 0.46 -0.32 28.01
CA MET A 144 1.12 0.36 26.90
C MET A 144 1.52 -0.60 25.77
N ALA A 145 2.01 -1.79 26.11
CA ALA A 145 2.31 -2.85 25.15
C ALA A 145 1.05 -3.32 24.41
N ALA A 146 -0.05 -3.58 25.14
CA ALA A 146 -1.32 -3.97 24.54
C ALA A 146 -1.92 -2.87 23.64
N ALA A 147 -1.82 -1.61 24.07
CA ALA A 147 -2.23 -0.45 23.28
C ALA A 147 -1.45 -0.35 21.95
N ARG A 148 -0.12 -0.52 22.02
CA ARG A 148 0.75 -0.57 20.83
C ARG A 148 0.36 -1.72 19.92
N ARG A 149 0.18 -2.93 20.47
CA ARG A 149 -0.20 -4.14 19.73
C ARG A 149 -1.51 -3.93 18.97
N TRP A 150 -2.50 -3.32 19.62
CA TRP A 150 -3.77 -3.01 18.96
C TRP A 150 -3.59 -2.02 17.79
N ILE A 151 -2.80 -0.96 17.95
CA ILE A 151 -2.51 -0.01 16.87
C ILE A 151 -1.80 -0.71 15.68
N GLU A 152 -0.97 -1.71 15.96
CA GLU A 152 -0.30 -2.49 14.91
C GLU A 152 -1.26 -3.45 14.19
N VAL A 153 -2.16 -4.13 14.91
CA VAL A 153 -2.97 -5.24 14.37
C VAL A 153 -4.37 -4.85 13.87
N HIS A 154 -4.96 -3.75 14.36
CA HIS A 154 -6.37 -3.45 14.08
C HIS A 154 -6.69 -3.35 12.57
N ARG A 155 -7.84 -3.90 12.17
CA ARG A 155 -8.29 -3.90 10.77
C ARG A 155 -9.23 -2.73 10.50
N ALA A 156 -8.68 -1.61 10.01
CA ALA A 156 -9.42 -0.46 9.53
C ALA A 156 -9.87 -0.66 8.07
#